data_AF-A0A7Y7IBY5-F1
#
_entry.id   AF-A0A7Y7IBY5-F1
#
_cell.length_a   1.000
_cell.length_b   1.000
_cell.length_c   1.000
_cell.angle_alpha   90.00
_cell.angle_beta   90.00
_cell.angle_gamma   90.00
#
_symmetry.space_group_name_H-M   'P 1'
#
loop_
_entity.id
_entity.type
_entity.pdbx_description
1 polymer ?
#
loop_
_entity_poly.entity_id
_entity_poly.type
_entity_poly.pdbx_seq_one_letter_code
_entity_poly.pdbx_strand_id
1 'polypeptide(L)'
;MSSKAQIMKNNKGLRIDGEELLDVLREVEYMLISLHKIGAYYAPELPGRKSEYNAETTRFIDEGEVTKRLAGIRSTLTRVFDETRGEDDLTDIERALEGLQFWRPGSNGK
;
A
#
# COMPACT_ATOMS: atom_id res chain seq x y z
N MET A 1 -5.26 5.70 -28.90
CA MET A 1 -4.09 4.82 -28.65
C MET A 1 -3.61 5.16 -27.26
N SER A 2 -3.81 4.28 -26.28
CA SER A 2 -3.33 4.51 -24.91
C SER A 2 -1.81 4.35 -24.93
N SER A 3 -1.11 5.48 -24.87
CA SER A 3 0.35 5.48 -24.73
C SER A 3 0.66 4.79 -23.41
N LYS A 4 1.42 3.69 -23.44
CA LYS A 4 2.07 3.14 -22.25
C LYS A 4 2.71 4.30 -21.51
N ALA A 5 2.34 4.52 -20.25
CA ALA A 5 2.83 5.62 -19.42
C ALA A 5 4.35 5.77 -19.64
N GLN A 6 4.74 6.85 -20.32
CA GLN A 6 6.12 7.15 -20.65
C GLN A 6 6.78 7.54 -19.33
N ILE A 7 7.44 6.58 -18.69
CA ILE A 7 8.24 6.84 -17.49
C ILE A 7 9.40 7.77 -17.85
N MET A 8 9.66 8.78 -17.03
CA MET A 8 10.78 9.70 -17.21
C MET A 8 12.09 8.91 -17.26
N LYS A 9 13.04 9.38 -18.08
CA LYS A 9 14.33 8.67 -18.27
C LYS A 9 15.06 8.44 -16.95
N ASN A 10 14.99 9.40 -16.03
CA ASN A 10 15.62 9.33 -14.71
C ASN A 10 14.97 8.26 -13.80
N ASN A 11 13.67 8.02 -13.97
CA ASN A 11 12.92 7.04 -13.20
C ASN A 11 13.02 5.60 -13.76
N LYS A 12 13.70 5.39 -14.89
CA LYS A 12 13.93 4.05 -15.46
C LYS A 12 14.92 3.21 -14.64
N GLY A 13 15.76 3.85 -13.83
CA GLY A 13 16.79 3.20 -13.03
C GLY A 13 16.87 3.83 -11.65
N LEU A 14 15.97 3.41 -10.77
CA LEU A 14 15.92 3.88 -9.39
C LEU A 14 16.94 3.14 -8.54
N ARG A 15 17.51 3.84 -7.55
CA ARG A 15 18.39 3.25 -6.53
C ARG A 15 17.83 3.60 -5.16
N ILE A 16 17.69 2.58 -4.33
CA ILE A 16 17.29 2.71 -2.92
C ILE A 16 18.41 2.13 -2.07
N ASP A 17 18.65 2.75 -0.92
CA ASP A 17 19.60 2.22 0.04
C ASP A 17 19.12 0.88 0.61
N GLY A 18 20.06 -0.03 0.88
CA GLY A 18 19.73 -1.37 1.35
C GLY A 18 19.08 -1.37 2.74
N GLU A 19 19.51 -0.49 3.64
CA GLU A 19 18.94 -0.36 4.99
C GLU A 19 17.52 0.21 4.89
N GLU A 20 17.32 1.24 4.06
CA GLU A 20 15.99 1.81 3.81
C GLU A 20 15.02 0.77 3.23
N LEU A 21 15.50 -0.10 2.33
CA LEU A 21 14.70 -1.19 1.77
C LEU A 21 14.38 -2.28 2.81
N LEU A 22 15.34 -2.60 3.70
CA LEU A 22 15.11 -3.55 4.79
C LEU A 22 14.08 -3.02 5.79
N ASP A 23 14.09 -1.72 6.09
CA ASP A 23 13.07 -1.08 6.94
C ASP A 23 11.69 -1.19 6.30
N VAL A 24 11.57 -0.93 4.99
CA VAL A 24 10.32 -1.15 4.24
C VAL A 24 9.85 -2.61 4.37
N LEU A 25 10.75 -3.57 4.14
CA LEU A 25 10.40 -5.00 4.24
C LEU A 25 9.95 -5.39 5.64
N ARG A 26 10.61 -4.88 6.69
CA ARG A 26 10.23 -5.12 8.08
C ARG A 26 8.79 -4.68 8.35
N GLU A 27 8.41 -3.50 7.87
CA GLU A 27 7.06 -2.98 8.04
C GLU A 27 6.02 -3.81 7.26
N VAL A 28 6.34 -4.23 6.04
CA VAL A 28 5.50 -5.12 5.23
C VAL A 28 5.30 -6.47 5.93
N GLU A 29 6.37 -7.11 6.39
CA GLU A 29 6.33 -8.41 7.06
C GLU A 29 5.56 -8.35 8.39
N TYR A 30 5.72 -7.28 9.17
CA TYR A 30 4.92 -7.07 10.37
C TYR A 30 3.42 -7.13 10.06
N MET A 31 2.97 -6.45 9.00
CA MET A 31 1.56 -6.43 8.59
C MET A 31 1.11 -7.79 8.06
N LEU A 32 1.85 -8.40 7.13
CA LEU A 32 1.48 -9.66 6.49
C LEU A 32 1.42 -10.82 7.48
N ILE A 33 2.46 -10.98 8.30
CA ILE A 33 2.53 -12.08 9.28
C ILE A 33 1.44 -11.92 10.34
N SER A 34 1.18 -10.70 10.81
CA SER A 34 0.14 -10.45 11.82
C SER A 34 -1.26 -10.75 11.27
N LEU A 35 -1.59 -10.26 10.06
CA LEU A 35 -2.86 -10.55 9.41
C LEU A 35 -3.03 -12.06 9.13
N HIS A 36 -1.95 -12.74 8.71
CA HIS A 36 -1.98 -14.19 8.51
C HIS A 36 -2.28 -14.93 9.82
N LYS A 37 -1.66 -14.53 10.94
CA LYS A 37 -1.91 -15.13 12.26
C LYS A 37 -3.34 -14.92 12.73
N ILE A 38 -3.88 -13.71 12.57
CA ILE A 38 -5.30 -13.41 12.88
C ILE A 38 -6.20 -14.33 12.04
N GLY A 39 -6.00 -14.36 10.72
CA GLY A 39 -6.79 -15.22 9.83
C GLY A 39 -6.70 -16.70 10.19
N ALA A 40 -5.50 -17.21 10.45
CA ALA A 40 -5.28 -18.61 10.81
C ALA A 40 -5.94 -18.99 12.14
N TYR A 41 -5.94 -18.09 13.12
CA TYR A 41 -6.59 -18.33 14.42
C TYR A 41 -8.11 -18.45 14.30
N TYR A 42 -8.77 -17.57 13.54
CA TYR A 42 -10.23 -17.58 13.43
C TYR A 42 -10.77 -18.55 12.36
N ALA A 43 -9.97 -18.92 11.35
CA ALA A 43 -10.38 -19.73 10.21
C ALA A 43 -11.18 -21.01 10.57
N PRO A 44 -10.80 -21.82 11.58
CA PRO A 44 -11.53 -23.04 11.92
C PRO A 44 -12.97 -22.81 12.41
N GLU A 45 -13.29 -21.61 12.91
CA GLU A 45 -14.55 -21.28 13.57
C GLU A 45 -15.41 -20.32 12.74
N LEU A 46 -14.98 -19.99 11.51
CA LEU A 46 -15.78 -19.19 10.59
C LEU A 46 -16.86 -20.05 9.91
N PRO A 47 -18.08 -19.50 9.70
CA PRO A 47 -18.46 -18.10 9.92
C PRO A 47 -18.92 -17.77 11.36
N GLY A 48 -18.95 -18.73 12.28
CA GLY A 48 -19.49 -18.59 13.63
C GLY A 48 -18.87 -17.44 14.44
N ARG A 49 -17.57 -17.18 14.26
CA ARG A 49 -16.83 -16.08 14.91
C ARG A 49 -16.52 -14.89 14.00
N LYS A 50 -17.29 -14.67 12.93
CA LYS A 50 -17.02 -13.61 11.95
C LYS A 50 -16.97 -12.20 12.56
N SER A 51 -17.84 -11.91 13.53
CA SER A 51 -17.85 -10.61 14.21
C SER A 51 -16.54 -10.36 14.97
N GLU A 52 -16.03 -11.38 15.67
CA GLU A 52 -14.77 -11.29 16.41
C GLU A 52 -13.57 -11.17 15.47
N TYR A 53 -13.53 -11.97 14.40
CA TYR A 53 -12.49 -11.87 13.37
C TYR A 53 -12.43 -10.45 12.75
N ASN A 54 -13.58 -9.87 12.41
CA ASN A 54 -13.66 -8.52 11.88
C ASN A 54 -13.17 -7.49 12.90
N ALA A 55 -13.64 -7.59 14.16
CA ALA A 55 -13.24 -6.68 15.23
C ALA A 55 -11.74 -6.75 15.51
N GLU A 56 -11.15 -7.94 15.55
CA GLU A 56 -9.71 -8.14 15.79
C GLU A 56 -8.87 -7.62 14.61
N THR A 57 -9.33 -7.82 13.38
CA THR A 57 -8.67 -7.27 12.19
C THR A 57 -8.71 -5.73 12.19
N THR A 58 -9.86 -5.12 12.50
CA THR A 58 -9.97 -3.66 12.64
C THR A 58 -9.09 -3.13 13.77
N ARG A 59 -9.11 -3.80 14.93
CA ARG A 59 -8.23 -3.46 16.06
C ARG A 59 -6.76 -3.49 15.65
N PHE A 60 -6.32 -4.53 14.94
CA PHE A 60 -4.95 -4.61 14.46
C PHE A 60 -4.61 -3.49 13.48
N ILE A 61 -5.53 -3.10 12.59
CA ILE A 61 -5.31 -1.98 11.67
C ILE A 61 -5.09 -0.67 12.44
N ASP A 62 -5.92 -0.41 13.45
CA ASP A 62 -5.87 0.82 14.24
C ASP A 62 -4.69 0.82 15.24
N GLU A 63 -4.65 -0.15 16.15
CA GLU A 63 -3.64 -0.24 17.22
C GLU A 63 -2.27 -0.65 16.70
N GLY A 64 -2.21 -1.42 15.61
CA GLY A 64 -0.96 -1.76 14.91
C GLY A 64 -0.42 -0.61 14.05
N GLU A 65 -1.13 0.52 14.00
CA GLU A 65 -0.81 1.71 13.18
C GLU A 65 -0.60 1.37 11.68
N VAL A 66 -1.34 0.42 11.13
CA VAL A 66 -1.13 -0.11 9.76
C VAL A 66 -1.13 1.01 8.71
N THR A 67 -2.03 1.98 8.82
CA THR A 67 -2.12 3.11 7.89
C THR A 67 -0.89 4.02 7.94
N LYS A 68 -0.33 4.25 9.14
CA LYS A 68 0.90 5.02 9.34
C LYS A 68 2.13 4.28 8.82
N ARG A 69 2.20 2.96 9.04
CA ARG A 69 3.27 2.11 8.49
C ARG A 69 3.26 2.13 6.96
N LEU A 70 2.09 1.97 6.35
CA LEU A 70 1.90 2.09 4.90
C LEU A 70 2.30 3.49 4.39
N ALA A 71 1.97 4.55 5.13
CA ALA A 71 2.40 5.90 4.78
C ALA A 71 3.94 6.06 4.84
N GLY A 72 4.60 5.44 5.82
CA GLY A 72 6.05 5.38 5.93
C GLY A 72 6.69 4.63 4.77
N ILE A 73 6.21 3.41 4.47
CA ILE A 73 6.65 2.62 3.31
C ILE A 73 6.52 3.44 2.03
N ARG A 74 5.34 4.04 1.81
CA ARG A 74 5.10 4.90 0.64
C ARG A 74 6.13 6.02 0.58
N SER A 75 6.35 6.74 1.68
CA SER A 75 7.31 7.85 1.73
C SER A 75 8.72 7.42 1.33
N THR A 76 9.20 6.28 1.84
CA THR A 76 10.53 5.75 1.51
C THR A 76 10.60 5.39 0.03
N LEU A 77 9.60 4.69 -0.49
CA LEU A 77 9.58 4.23 -1.89
C LEU A 77 9.40 5.37 -2.89
N THR A 78 8.64 6.42 -2.57
CA THR A 78 8.40 7.54 -3.50
C THR A 78 9.56 8.51 -3.53
N ARG A 79 10.35 8.65 -2.45
CA ARG A 79 11.45 9.61 -2.36
C ARG A 79 12.54 9.42 -3.42
N VAL A 80 12.70 8.23 -3.97
CA VAL A 80 13.71 7.97 -5.01
C VAL A 80 13.26 8.38 -6.41
N PHE A 81 11.98 8.74 -6.59
CA PHE A 81 11.46 9.20 -7.88
C PHE A 81 11.83 10.66 -8.14
N ASP A 82 12.18 10.95 -9.39
CA ASP A 82 12.17 12.28 -9.97
C ASP A 82 10.71 12.75 -10.12
N GLU A 83 10.37 13.83 -9.43
CA GLU A 83 9.04 14.45 -9.44
C GLU A 83 8.91 15.58 -10.48
N THR A 84 9.81 15.64 -11.46
CA THR A 84 9.65 16.52 -12.62
C THR A 84 8.37 16.15 -13.37
N ARG A 85 7.53 17.16 -13.63
CA ARG A 85 6.26 16.99 -14.34
C ARG A 85 6.49 16.93 -15.85
N GLY A 86 5.73 16.08 -16.53
CA GLY A 86 5.76 15.93 -17.99
C GLY A 86 5.02 17.05 -18.74
N GLU A 87 4.88 16.90 -20.05
CA GLU A 87 4.08 17.82 -20.89
C GLU A 87 2.60 17.82 -20.51
N ASP A 88 2.13 16.73 -19.90
CA ASP A 88 0.79 16.55 -19.36
C ASP A 88 0.60 17.17 -17.96
N ASP A 89 1.63 17.85 -17.45
CA ASP A 89 1.68 18.38 -16.09
C ASP A 89 1.45 17.30 -15.03
N LEU A 90 1.95 16.08 -15.24
CA LEU A 90 1.89 14.98 -14.27
C LEU A 90 3.27 14.37 -14.01
N THR A 91 3.53 13.99 -12.76
CA THR A 91 4.64 13.12 -12.36
C THR A 91 4.39 11.67 -12.78
N ASP A 92 5.44 10.84 -12.76
CA ASP A 92 5.29 9.41 -13.05
C ASP A 92 4.38 8.69 -12.03
N ILE A 93 4.40 9.13 -10.77
CA ILE A 93 3.53 8.59 -9.71
C ILE A 93 2.08 9.00 -9.96
N GLU A 94 1.80 10.28 -10.22
CA GLU A 94 0.44 10.75 -10.52
C GLU A 94 -0.15 10.03 -11.74
N ARG A 95 0.66 9.87 -12.81
CA ARG A 95 0.26 9.08 -13.99
C ARG A 95 -0.05 7.62 -13.66
N ALA A 96 0.74 6.99 -12.80
CA ALA A 96 0.50 5.60 -12.39
C ALA A 96 -0.76 5.44 -11.53
N LEU A 97 -1.17 6.48 -10.81
CA LEU A 97 -2.38 6.51 -9.98
C LEU A 97 -3.61 7.01 -10.75
N GLU A 98 -3.45 7.47 -11.99
CA GLU A 98 -4.55 7.96 -12.81
C GLU A 98 -5.61 6.86 -13.01
N GLY A 99 -6.87 7.21 -12.77
CA GLY A 99 -8.00 6.27 -12.87
C GLY A 99 -8.19 5.33 -11.68
N LEU A 100 -7.27 5.31 -10.70
CA LEU A 100 -7.43 4.48 -9.50
C LEU A 100 -8.65 4.96 -8.69
N GLN A 101 -9.61 4.07 -8.49
CA GLN A 101 -10.81 4.36 -7.70
C GLN A 101 -10.53 4.10 -6.22
N PHE A 102 -10.59 5.17 -5.41
CA PHE A 102 -10.46 5.05 -3.96
C PHE A 102 -11.81 4.76 -3.32
N TRP A 103 -11.78 3.94 -2.26
CA TRP A 103 -12.95 3.73 -1.43
C TRP A 103 -13.46 5.05 -0.85
N ARG A 104 -14.79 5.23 -0.81
CA ARG A 104 -15.47 6.37 -0.19
C ARG A 104 -16.65 5.87 0.63
N PRO A 105 -17.06 6.60 1.69
CA PRO A 105 -18.31 6.31 2.36
C PRO A 105 -19.47 6.27 1.36
N GLY A 106 -20.24 5.18 1.36
CA GLY A 106 -21.36 4.97 0.42
C GLY A 106 -20.97 4.35 -0.94
N SER A 107 -19.68 4.18 -1.25
CA SER A 107 -19.22 3.36 -2.38
C SER A 107 -19.13 1.89 -1.97
N ASN A 108 -20.23 1.33 -1.44
CA ASN A 108 -20.29 -0.12 -1.25
C ASN A 108 -20.38 -0.75 -2.64
N GLY A 109 -19.42 -1.61 -2.97
CA GLY A 109 -19.24 -2.20 -4.29
C GLY A 109 -20.55 -2.71 -4.89
N LYS A 110 -20.89 -2.15 -6.05
CA LYS A 110 -21.61 -2.89 -7.08
C LYS A 110 -20.58 -3.57 -7.98
#